data_AF-A0A8T3YPL4-F1
#
_entry.id   AF-A0A8T3YPL4-F1
#
_cell.length_a   1.000
_cell.length_b   1.000
_cell.length_c   1.000
_cell.angle_alpha   90.00
_cell.angle_beta   90.00
_cell.angle_gamma   90.00
#
_symmetry.space_group_name_H-M   'P 1'
#
loop_
_entity.id
_entity.type
_entity.pdbx_description
1 polymer ?
#
loop_
_entity_poly.entity_id
_entity_poly.type
_entity_poly.pdbx_seq_one_letter_code
_entity_poly.pdbx_strand_id
1 'polypeptide(L)'
;MGTPVRLSGWNRLFLVLAVLWFVPVAWLTAIAVPTAEEYQRDRLFSTVNLIKGQHPNYFDESWTYKVVDSIIQQGADQWLVEVHGKFQGKIDFNSIEREYRDNTRDLARNQYKTILYGLGLWGVPVGIVYLLGVSAVWVISGFRGSKDSFHG
;
A
#
# COMPACT_ATOMS: atom_id res chain seq x y z
N MET A 1 15.10 41.75 4.30
CA MET A 1 15.68 40.97 3.19
C MET A 1 16.26 39.69 3.78
N GLY A 2 15.64 38.54 3.54
CA GLY A 2 16.17 37.25 4.00
C GLY A 2 17.33 36.83 3.11
N THR A 3 18.51 36.62 3.68
CA THR A 3 19.64 36.04 2.94
C THR A 3 19.28 34.62 2.50
N PRO A 4 19.46 34.25 1.22
CA PRO A 4 19.14 32.91 0.76
C PRO A 4 20.01 31.89 1.52
N VAL A 5 19.37 30.96 2.22
CA VAL A 5 20.04 29.88 2.94
C VAL A 5 20.80 29.02 1.93
N ARG A 6 22.13 29.12 1.93
CA ARG A 6 23.00 28.32 1.07
C ARG A 6 23.03 26.89 1.61
N LEU A 7 22.34 25.97 0.93
CA LEU A 7 22.43 24.54 1.22
C LEU A 7 23.86 24.03 0.97
N SER A 8 24.44 23.34 1.96
CA SER A 8 25.73 22.66 1.83
C SER A 8 25.69 21.62 0.71
N GLY A 9 26.85 21.28 0.13
CA GLY A 9 26.94 20.28 -0.94
C GLY A 9 26.35 18.92 -0.54
N TRP A 10 26.55 18.52 0.73
CA TRP A 10 25.94 17.33 1.32
C TRP A 10 24.41 17.39 1.32
N ASN A 11 23.81 18.50 1.76
CA ASN A 11 22.36 18.63 1.81
C ASN A 11 21.72 18.56 0.42
N ARG A 12 22.40 19.09 -0.61
CA ARG A 12 21.93 19.00 -2.00
C ARG A 12 21.95 17.57 -2.52
N LEU A 13 23.07 16.87 -2.34
CA LEU A 13 23.20 15.46 -2.75
C LEU A 13 22.18 14.58 -2.03
N PHE A 14 22.02 14.79 -0.73
CA PHE A 14 21.05 14.08 0.10
C PHE A 14 19.62 14.27 -0.42
N LEU A 15 19.20 15.52 -0.70
CA LEU A 15 17.87 15.81 -1.23
C LEU A 15 17.62 15.10 -2.56
N VAL A 16 18.59 15.12 -3.47
CA VAL A 16 18.47 14.44 -4.77
C VAL A 16 18.29 12.93 -4.57
N LEU A 17 19.09 12.31 -3.71
CA LEU A 17 18.97 10.88 -3.40
C LEU A 17 17.63 10.54 -2.73
N ALA A 18 17.17 11.39 -1.80
CA ALA A 18 15.88 11.19 -1.13
C ALA A 18 14.70 11.24 -2.11
N VAL A 19 14.74 12.17 -3.07
CA VAL A 19 13.72 12.28 -4.13
C VAL A 19 13.80 11.10 -5.09
N LEU A 20 15.01 10.71 -5.52
CA LEU A 20 15.20 9.54 -6.40
C LEU A 20 14.70 8.25 -5.74
N TRP A 21 14.91 8.07 -4.43
CA TRP A 21 14.39 6.93 -3.68
C TRP A 21 12.88 7.02 -3.43
N PHE A 22 12.32 8.22 -3.34
CA PHE A 22 10.89 8.40 -3.15
C PHE A 22 10.06 7.85 -4.30
N VAL A 23 10.50 8.07 -5.55
CA VAL A 23 9.74 7.66 -6.75
C VAL A 23 9.37 6.16 -6.76
N PRO A 24 10.32 5.21 -6.64
CA PRO A 24 9.98 3.78 -6.64
C PRO A 24 9.14 3.39 -5.42
N VAL A 25 9.39 3.97 -4.25
CA VAL A 25 8.60 3.66 -3.03
C VAL A 25 7.17 4.17 -3.15
N ALA A 26 6.98 5.38 -3.67
CA ALA A 26 5.67 5.96 -3.91
C ALA A 26 4.88 5.13 -4.95
N TRP A 27 5.53 4.69 -6.02
CA TRP A 27 4.93 3.80 -7.01
C TRP A 27 4.49 2.47 -6.39
N LEU A 28 5.37 1.78 -5.66
CA LEU A 28 5.05 0.52 -4.99
C LEU A 28 3.94 0.67 -3.95
N THR A 29 3.93 1.79 -3.23
CA THR A 29 2.87 2.07 -2.24
C THR A 29 1.54 2.29 -2.96
N ALA A 30 1.51 3.07 -4.04
CA ALA A 30 0.29 3.37 -4.77
C ALA A 30 -0.40 2.12 -5.32
N ILE A 31 0.36 1.14 -5.82
CA ILE A 31 -0.19 -0.14 -6.32
C ILE A 31 -0.59 -1.11 -5.20
N ALA A 32 -0.09 -0.92 -3.98
CA ALA A 32 -0.35 -1.79 -2.83
C ALA A 32 -1.47 -1.27 -1.92
N VAL A 33 -1.98 -0.06 -2.18
CA VAL A 33 -3.09 0.53 -1.41
C VAL A 33 -4.36 -0.26 -1.72
N PRO A 34 -5.00 -0.89 -0.72
CA PRO A 34 -6.20 -1.67 -0.95
C PRO A 34 -7.36 -0.78 -1.40
N THR A 35 -8.17 -1.27 -2.33
CA THR A 35 -9.34 -0.55 -2.85
C THR A 35 -10.65 -1.23 -2.44
N ALA A 36 -11.72 -0.45 -2.36
CA ALA A 36 -13.06 -1.02 -2.09
C ALA A 36 -13.52 -1.99 -3.20
N GLU A 37 -13.08 -1.74 -4.43
CA GLU A 37 -13.40 -2.58 -5.58
C GLU A 37 -12.77 -3.96 -5.47
N GLU A 38 -11.52 -4.07 -4.99
CA GLU A 38 -10.87 -5.35 -4.71
C GLU A 38 -11.68 -6.19 -3.72
N TYR A 39 -12.15 -5.59 -2.62
CA TYR A 39 -12.99 -6.31 -1.66
C TYR A 39 -14.35 -6.74 -2.22
N GLN A 40 -14.92 -5.98 -3.16
CA GLN A 40 -16.13 -6.40 -3.86
C GLN A 40 -15.85 -7.56 -4.83
N ARG A 41 -14.72 -7.54 -5.55
CA ARG A 41 -14.28 -8.66 -6.39
C ARG A 41 -14.10 -9.92 -5.54
N ASP A 42 -13.40 -9.82 -4.42
CA ASP A 42 -13.15 -10.94 -3.51
C ASP A 42 -14.45 -11.52 -2.94
N ARG A 43 -15.41 -10.68 -2.57
CA ARG A 43 -16.76 -11.09 -2.13
C ARG A 43 -17.48 -11.89 -3.23
N LEU A 44 -17.48 -11.40 -4.47
CA LEU A 44 -18.12 -12.07 -5.62
C LEU A 44 -17.44 -13.41 -5.94
N PHE A 45 -16.11 -13.44 -5.99
CA PHE A 45 -15.36 -14.67 -6.22
C PHE A 45 -15.60 -15.71 -5.13
N SER A 46 -15.58 -15.29 -3.86
CA SER A 46 -15.84 -16.18 -2.73
C SER A 46 -17.26 -16.75 -2.80
N THR A 47 -18.23 -15.92 -3.16
CA THR A 47 -19.64 -16.35 -3.34
C THR A 47 -19.77 -17.39 -4.45
N VAL A 48 -19.15 -17.15 -5.60
CA VAL A 48 -19.17 -18.10 -6.71
C VAL A 48 -18.44 -19.39 -6.38
N ASN A 49 -17.26 -19.32 -5.76
CA ASN A 49 -16.51 -20.50 -5.37
C ASN A 49 -17.29 -21.36 -4.36
N LEU A 50 -17.98 -20.73 -3.41
CA LEU A 50 -18.82 -21.42 -2.45
C LEU A 50 -19.99 -22.15 -3.13
N ILE A 51 -20.69 -21.47 -4.05
CA ILE A 51 -21.78 -22.07 -4.81
C ILE A 51 -21.26 -23.17 -5.73
N LYS A 52 -20.15 -22.96 -6.45
CA LYS A 52 -19.55 -23.96 -7.35
C LYS A 52 -19.14 -25.22 -6.58
N GLY A 53 -18.65 -25.07 -5.35
CA GLY A 53 -18.32 -26.20 -4.48
C GLY A 53 -19.52 -27.07 -4.12
N GLN A 54 -20.71 -26.48 -3.97
CA GLN A 54 -21.94 -27.23 -3.60
C GLN A 54 -22.83 -27.58 -4.81
N HIS A 55 -22.73 -26.79 -5.88
CA HIS A 55 -23.53 -26.86 -7.10
C HIS A 55 -22.64 -26.63 -8.34
N PRO A 56 -21.80 -27.62 -8.70
CA PRO A 56 -20.78 -27.47 -9.74
C PRO A 56 -21.34 -27.15 -11.14
N ASN A 57 -22.60 -27.53 -11.42
CA ASN A 57 -23.25 -27.30 -12.71
C ASN A 57 -23.91 -25.91 -12.82
N TYR A 58 -23.90 -25.10 -11.76
CA TYR A 58 -24.59 -23.80 -11.77
C TYR A 58 -23.79 -22.72 -12.50
N PHE A 59 -22.47 -22.75 -12.36
CA PHE A 59 -21.55 -21.84 -13.02
C PHE A 59 -20.72 -22.62 -14.03
N ASP A 60 -20.71 -22.13 -15.27
CA ASP A 60 -19.84 -22.65 -16.32
C ASP A 60 -18.36 -22.34 -16.00
N GLU A 61 -17.43 -23.12 -16.56
CA GLU A 61 -15.98 -22.90 -16.34
C GLU A 61 -15.48 -21.53 -16.86
N SER A 62 -16.31 -20.86 -17.66
CA SER A 62 -16.07 -19.53 -18.23
C SER A 62 -16.17 -18.36 -17.24
N TRP A 63 -16.41 -18.62 -15.95
CA TRP A 63 -16.38 -17.59 -14.91
C TRP A 63 -14.96 -17.03 -14.72
N THR A 64 -14.73 -15.85 -15.29
CA THR A 64 -13.43 -15.16 -15.32
C THR A 64 -13.52 -13.80 -14.64
N TYR A 65 -12.35 -13.19 -14.35
CA TYR A 65 -12.26 -11.81 -13.85
C TYR A 65 -13.07 -10.79 -14.66
N LYS A 66 -13.20 -10.97 -15.97
CA LYS A 66 -14.00 -10.06 -16.82
C LYS A 66 -15.49 -10.10 -16.51
N VAL A 67 -16.02 -11.26 -16.16
CA VAL A 67 -17.44 -11.41 -15.79
C VAL A 67 -17.68 -10.73 -14.44
N VAL A 68 -16.77 -10.92 -13.48
CA VAL A 68 -16.82 -10.23 -12.18
C VAL A 68 -16.80 -8.72 -12.35
N ASP A 69 -15.87 -8.19 -13.15
CA ASP A 69 -15.77 -6.75 -13.41
C ASP A 69 -17.05 -6.20 -14.05
N SER A 70 -17.65 -6.95 -14.98
CA SER A 70 -18.93 -6.54 -15.58
C SER A 70 -20.07 -6.50 -14.56
N ILE A 71 -20.10 -7.43 -13.60
CA ILE A 71 -21.12 -7.48 -12.54
C ILE A 71 -20.93 -6.30 -11.59
N ILE A 72 -19.68 -5.97 -11.23
CA ILE A 72 -19.36 -4.80 -10.40
C ILE A 72 -19.84 -3.51 -11.09
N GLN A 73 -19.56 -3.33 -12.38
CA GLN A 73 -19.99 -2.17 -13.15
C GLN A 73 -21.52 -2.04 -13.27
N GLN A 74 -22.24 -3.17 -13.34
CA GLN A 74 -23.71 -3.20 -13.44
C GLN A 74 -24.42 -3.09 -12.09
N GLY A 75 -23.70 -3.29 -10.98
CA GLY A 75 -24.23 -3.25 -9.62
C GLY A 75 -24.17 -4.61 -8.94
N ALA A 76 -23.01 -4.93 -8.36
CA ALA A 76 -22.74 -6.20 -7.69
C ALA A 76 -23.78 -6.58 -6.63
N ASP A 77 -24.31 -5.60 -5.91
CA ASP A 77 -25.27 -5.84 -4.84
C ASP A 77 -26.61 -6.40 -5.36
N GLN A 78 -27.07 -5.98 -6.54
CA GLN A 78 -28.31 -6.52 -7.12
C GLN A 78 -28.15 -7.99 -7.49
N TRP A 79 -27.02 -8.33 -8.11
CA TRP A 79 -26.69 -9.71 -8.45
C TRP A 79 -26.56 -10.59 -7.20
N LEU A 80 -25.91 -10.09 -6.14
CA LEU A 80 -25.77 -10.81 -4.88
C LEU A 80 -27.12 -11.05 -4.19
N VAL A 81 -28.04 -10.08 -4.21
CA VAL A 81 -29.40 -10.26 -3.68
C VAL A 81 -30.14 -11.37 -4.42
N GLU A 82 -30.06 -11.40 -5.75
CA GLU A 82 -30.69 -12.45 -6.56
C GLU A 82 -30.11 -13.84 -6.24
N VAL A 83 -28.79 -13.94 -6.21
CA VAL A 83 -28.09 -15.20 -5.95
C VAL A 83 -28.33 -15.69 -4.52
N HIS A 84 -28.24 -14.81 -3.52
CA HIS A 84 -28.52 -15.15 -2.14
C HIS A 84 -29.97 -15.60 -1.94
N GLY A 85 -30.93 -14.94 -2.62
CA GLY A 85 -32.33 -15.35 -2.59
C GLY A 85 -32.55 -16.76 -3.17
N LYS A 86 -31.86 -17.09 -4.27
CA LYS A 86 -31.99 -18.39 -4.93
C LYS A 86 -31.41 -19.55 -4.11
N PHE A 87 -30.35 -19.30 -3.37
CA PHE A 87 -29.68 -20.30 -2.52
C PHE A 87 -29.99 -20.14 -1.04
N GLN A 88 -30.97 -19.32 -0.69
CA GLN A 88 -31.40 -19.09 0.68
C GLN A 88 -31.78 -20.43 1.34
N GLY A 89 -31.18 -20.72 2.50
CA GLY A 89 -31.40 -21.96 3.25
C GLY A 89 -30.63 -23.19 2.76
N LYS A 90 -29.86 -23.07 1.67
CA LYS A 90 -28.96 -24.13 1.18
C LYS A 90 -27.49 -23.81 1.45
N ILE A 91 -27.12 -22.54 1.30
CA ILE A 91 -25.75 -22.05 1.48
C ILE A 91 -25.76 -20.98 2.57
N ASP A 92 -24.78 -21.03 3.45
CA ASP A 92 -24.53 -19.97 4.43
C ASP A 92 -23.57 -18.92 3.85
N PHE A 93 -24.10 -17.76 3.48
CA PHE A 93 -23.32 -16.61 2.99
C PHE A 93 -22.85 -15.69 4.13
N ASN A 94 -23.22 -15.96 5.38
CA ASN A 94 -22.95 -15.03 6.49
C ASN A 94 -21.45 -14.86 6.76
N SER A 95 -20.64 -15.89 6.54
CA SER A 95 -19.19 -15.83 6.68
C SER A 95 -18.57 -14.84 5.69
N ILE A 96 -18.94 -14.95 4.40
CA ILE A 96 -18.48 -14.07 3.32
C ILE A 96 -18.92 -12.63 3.57
N GLU A 97 -20.18 -12.42 3.98
CA GLU A 97 -20.71 -11.09 4.29
C GLU A 97 -20.08 -10.45 5.53
N ARG A 98 -19.67 -11.27 6.50
CA ARG A 98 -18.96 -10.79 7.69
C ARG A 98 -17.55 -10.36 7.30
N GLU A 99 -16.84 -11.21 6.55
CA GLU A 99 -15.49 -10.92 6.07
C GLU A 99 -15.47 -9.66 5.20
N TYR A 100 -16.39 -9.52 4.25
CA TYR A 100 -16.52 -8.30 3.44
C TYR A 100 -16.76 -7.05 4.30
N ARG A 101 -17.65 -7.14 5.29
CA ARG A 101 -17.92 -6.01 6.19
C ARG A 101 -16.73 -5.65 7.06
N ASP A 102 -16.03 -6.63 7.59
CA ASP A 102 -14.84 -6.42 8.42
C ASP A 102 -13.72 -5.78 7.58
N ASN A 103 -13.46 -6.31 6.37
CA ASN A 103 -12.48 -5.75 5.44
C ASN A 103 -12.84 -4.33 4.99
N THR A 104 -14.11 -4.05 4.70
CA THR A 104 -14.57 -2.72 4.31
C THR A 104 -14.49 -1.73 5.47
N ARG A 105 -14.83 -2.15 6.69
CA ARG A 105 -14.74 -1.32 7.90
C ARG A 105 -13.30 -0.95 8.22
N ASP A 106 -12.39 -1.90 8.04
CA ASP A 106 -10.97 -1.69 8.25
C ASP A 106 -10.24 -1.13 7.02
N LEU A 107 -10.94 -0.83 5.91
CA LEU A 107 -10.33 -0.33 4.67
C LEU A 107 -9.49 0.93 4.93
N ALA A 108 -10.05 1.95 5.56
CA ALA A 108 -9.33 3.19 5.86
C ALA A 108 -8.10 2.94 6.76
N ARG A 109 -8.22 2.01 7.71
CA ARG A 109 -7.12 1.62 8.60
C ARG A 109 -6.03 0.88 7.82
N ASN A 110 -6.40 -0.02 6.91
CA ASN A 110 -5.48 -0.78 6.09
C ASN A 110 -4.76 0.12 5.08
N GLN A 111 -5.48 1.03 4.42
CA GLN A 111 -4.90 2.07 3.58
C GLN A 111 -3.90 2.93 4.36
N TYR A 112 -4.28 3.40 5.56
CA TYR A 112 -3.38 4.17 6.41
C TYR A 112 -2.11 3.37 6.80
N LYS A 113 -2.26 2.10 7.17
CA LYS A 113 -1.12 1.22 7.48
C LYS A 113 -0.20 1.04 6.26
N THR A 114 -0.75 0.79 5.07
CA THR A 114 0.04 0.66 3.84
C THR A 114 0.82 1.94 3.54
N ILE A 115 0.18 3.10 3.65
CA ILE A 115 0.86 4.39 3.48
C ILE A 115 1.95 4.58 4.53
N LEU A 116 1.68 4.25 5.80
CA LEU A 116 2.65 4.37 6.89
C LEU A 116 3.87 3.46 6.66
N TYR A 117 3.65 2.22 6.20
CA TYR A 117 4.74 1.32 5.83
C TYR A 117 5.53 1.83 4.63
N GLY A 118 4.87 2.39 3.61
CA GLY A 118 5.52 3.06 2.49
C GLY A 118 6.40 4.22 2.94
N LEU A 119 5.88 5.09 3.82
CA LEU A 119 6.65 6.18 4.42
C LEU A 119 7.83 5.67 5.26
N GLY A 120 7.67 4.56 5.97
CA GLY A 120 8.77 3.91 6.70
C GLY A 120 9.86 3.37 5.75
N LEU A 121 9.46 2.68 4.69
CA LEU A 121 10.35 2.13 3.67
C LEU A 121 11.15 3.22 2.95
N TRP A 122 10.56 4.39 2.77
CA TRP A 122 11.26 5.56 2.25
C TRP A 122 12.12 6.25 3.33
N GLY A 123 11.53 6.57 4.47
CA GLY A 123 12.12 7.42 5.49
C GLY A 123 13.26 6.78 6.27
N VAL A 124 13.22 5.47 6.53
CA VAL A 124 14.27 4.78 7.30
C VAL A 124 15.61 4.77 6.55
N PRO A 125 15.70 4.31 5.28
CA PRO A 125 16.95 4.38 4.52
C PRO A 125 17.45 5.83 4.36
N VAL A 126 16.54 6.77 4.08
CA VAL A 126 16.87 8.20 3.95
C VAL A 126 17.46 8.74 5.26
N GLY A 127 16.84 8.45 6.40
CA GLY A 127 17.34 8.84 7.71
C GLY A 127 18.72 8.26 8.02
N ILE A 128 18.94 6.98 7.71
CA ILE A 128 20.25 6.32 7.89
C ILE A 128 21.33 7.01 7.06
N VAL A 129 21.07 7.26 5.77
CA VAL A 129 22.04 7.92 4.88
C VAL A 129 22.36 9.33 5.37
N TYR A 130 21.35 10.07 5.84
CA TYR A 130 21.55 11.40 6.41
C TYR A 130 22.50 11.37 7.63
N LEU A 131 22.21 10.48 8.58
CA LEU A 131 23.01 10.32 9.80
C LEU A 131 24.45 9.90 9.49
N LEU A 132 24.66 9.03 8.50
CA LEU A 132 26.00 8.63 8.06
C LEU A 132 26.82 9.82 7.54
N GLY A 133 26.24 10.67 6.68
CA GLY A 133 26.97 11.82 6.16
C GLY A 133 27.25 12.89 7.21
N VAL A 134 26.32 13.14 8.14
CA VAL A 134 26.57 14.04 9.28
C VAL A 134 27.69 13.49 10.16
N SER A 135 27.68 12.19 10.44
CA SER A 135 28.72 11.52 11.23
C SER A 135 30.09 11.62 10.54
N ALA A 136 30.17 11.40 9.23
CA ALA A 136 31.41 11.53 8.47
C ALA A 136 31.97 12.97 8.50
N VAL A 137 31.11 13.98 8.35
CA VAL A 137 31.51 15.39 8.46
C VAL A 137 32.05 15.71 9.85
N TRP A 138 31.39 15.22 10.90
CA TRP A 138 31.83 15.39 12.28
C TRP A 138 33.22 14.79 12.51
N VAL A 139 33.44 13.54 12.09
CA VAL A 139 34.75 12.86 12.20
C VAL A 139 35.85 13.63 11.45
N ILE A 140 35.60 14.05 10.20
CA ILE A 140 36.58 14.81 9.40
C ILE A 140 36.90 16.16 10.04
N SER A 141 35.90 16.85 10.59
CA SER A 141 36.09 18.13 11.27
C SER A 141 36.92 18.01 12.55
N GLY A 142 36.73 16.93 13.31
CA GLY A 142 37.53 16.64 14.52
C GLY A 142 39.02 16.45 14.21
N PHE A 143 39.34 15.76 13.12
CA PHE A 143 40.74 15.58 12.69
C PHE A 143 41.39 16.85 12.12
N ARG A 144 40.61 17.77 11.55
CA ARG A 144 41.13 19.06 11.03
C ARG A 144 41.42 20.06 12.14
N GLY A 145 40.57 20.15 13.16
CA GLY A 145 40.81 21.04 14.31
C GLY A 145 42.07 20.70 15.12
N SER A 146 42.55 19.45 15.07
CA SER A 146 43.77 19.02 15.76
C SER A 146 45.08 19.50 15.08
N LYS A 147 45.05 19.79 13.77
CA LYS A 147 46.25 20.23 13.04
C LYS A 147 46.62 21.69 13.32
N ASP A 148 45.65 22.54 13.62
CA ASP A 148 45.89 23.96 13.88
C ASP A 148 46.46 24.23 15.28
N SER A 149 46.36 23.26 16.21
CA SER A 149 46.93 23.34 17.57
C SER A 149 48.40 22.90 17.69
N PHE A 150 49.02 22.41 16.61
CA PHE A 150 50.41 21.89 16.63
C PHE A 150 51.46 22.86 16.07
N HIS A 151 51.05 24.07 15.67
CA HIS A 151 51.93 25.14 15.17
C HIS A 151 51.83 26.44 15.99
N GLY A 152 51.38 26.36 17.24
CA GLY A 152 51.42 27.46 18.21
C GLY A 152 52.68 27.42 19.06
#